data_AF-A0A2V8AE75-F1
#
_entry.id   AF-A0A2V8AE75-F1
#
_cell.length_a   1.000
_cell.length_b   1.000
_cell.length_c   1.000
_cell.angle_alpha   90.00
_cell.angle_beta   90.00
_cell.angle_gamma   90.00
#
_symmetry.space_group_name_H-M   'P 1'
#
loop_
_entity.id
_entity.type
_entity.pdbx_description
1 polymer ?
#
loop_
_entity_poly.entity_id
_entity_poly.type
_entity_poly.pdbx_seq_one_letter_code
_entity_poly.pdbx_strand_id
1 'polypeptide(L)'
;MKTRNAVLLALCVTASPVSAQVTAERLADAAREPQQWLMYSGAYDGSRFSPLDQINRTNVQRLSLQWVFQSGVRGRHETTPLVIDGVMYLTTPQNHAYAVDVRTGRPLWHYERNLPKEMSLCCGPQNRGLAALGDRLFMGTLDAHIVSLDAKTGRVRWDVAAADADKGYSFTGAPLVVKDKVIVGVAGGEFGVRGFIDAYEAVSGKRAWRFYTIPGSGEPGNKTWKGDSWTRGGAPTWVTGSYDPTLNLLYWGTGNPGPQMYGPSRLGDNLYSDSLVALDPDTGALKWHFQFTPHDVHDWDSTHTPILIDETIAGRPRKLVAVANRNGFFYVLDRATGAFLLARPYTQVTWAKEIDANGRPILVPNTDPTAEGNRVCPSGTGGTNWHSPSYSPRTHLFYFFSYEQCDTFMSDEKLEPPYRPGRPFIGSAFFPLPEEKTETAVRAVDPRTGTVRWEFKQFADAWAGVFSTAGGLVFSGDGQGNLIALDAETGRDLWHIQLGAPIHTAAVSYSVDGRQQIAITAGDAVFAFALRNEP
;
A
#
# COMPACT_ATOMS: atom_id res chain seq x y z
N MET A 1 -33.72 -53.44 50.64
CA MET A 1 -33.97 -52.88 49.28
C MET A 1 -34.76 -51.59 49.39
N LYS A 2 -34.12 -50.44 49.20
CA LYS A 2 -34.74 -49.15 48.85
C LYS A 2 -33.76 -48.45 47.89
N THR A 3 -34.06 -48.50 46.60
CA THR A 3 -33.23 -47.91 45.55
C THR A 3 -33.67 -46.47 45.29
N ARG A 4 -32.73 -45.55 45.43
CA ARG A 4 -32.80 -44.14 45.04
C ARG A 4 -32.73 -44.04 43.51
N ASN A 5 -33.63 -43.29 42.89
CA ASN A 5 -33.43 -42.78 41.53
C ASN A 5 -33.24 -41.26 41.60
N ALA A 6 -31.98 -40.83 41.49
CA ALA A 6 -31.62 -39.45 41.19
C ALA A 6 -31.49 -39.32 39.67
N VAL A 7 -32.31 -38.47 39.06
CA VAL A 7 -32.23 -38.12 37.64
C VAL A 7 -31.11 -37.10 37.49
N LEU A 8 -29.98 -37.49 36.89
CA LEU A 8 -28.96 -36.55 36.41
C LEU A 8 -29.43 -35.94 35.10
N LEU A 9 -29.68 -34.62 35.09
CA LEU A 9 -29.83 -33.84 33.87
C LEU A 9 -28.42 -33.57 33.31
N ALA A 10 -28.03 -34.29 32.25
CA ALA A 10 -26.81 -34.00 31.51
C ALA A 10 -27.06 -32.78 30.61
N LEU A 11 -26.53 -31.62 30.98
CA LEU A 11 -26.38 -30.50 30.05
C LEU A 11 -25.28 -30.86 29.04
N CYS A 12 -25.67 -31.31 27.85
CA CYS A 12 -24.80 -31.29 26.68
C CYS A 12 -24.61 -29.83 26.25
N VAL A 13 -23.54 -29.19 26.72
CA VAL A 13 -23.00 -27.99 26.07
C VAL A 13 -22.40 -28.47 24.74
N THR A 14 -23.18 -28.36 23.67
CA THR A 14 -22.65 -28.44 22.32
C THR A 14 -21.74 -27.23 22.12
N ALA A 15 -20.44 -27.40 22.30
CA ALA A 15 -19.46 -26.46 21.80
C ALA A 15 -19.56 -26.46 20.27
N SER A 16 -20.33 -25.54 19.71
CA SER A 16 -20.25 -25.23 18.29
C SER A 16 -18.80 -24.85 18.02
N PRO A 17 -18.09 -25.54 17.10
CA PRO A 17 -16.79 -25.07 16.65
C PRO A 17 -17.08 -23.84 15.80
N VAL A 18 -17.22 -22.68 16.44
CA VAL A 18 -17.10 -21.40 15.76
C VAL A 18 -15.63 -21.33 15.36
N SER A 19 -15.31 -21.91 14.21
CA SER A 19 -14.09 -21.57 13.48
C SER A 19 -14.21 -20.06 13.30
N ALA A 20 -13.39 -19.28 14.01
CA ALA A 20 -13.45 -17.82 13.95
C ALA A 20 -13.27 -17.39 12.49
N GLN A 21 -14.36 -16.97 11.86
CA GLN A 21 -14.39 -16.47 10.49
C GLN A 21 -14.05 -14.98 10.52
N VAL A 22 -13.46 -14.46 9.45
CA VAL A 22 -13.22 -13.02 9.31
C VAL A 22 -14.52 -12.38 8.83
N THR A 23 -15.33 -11.81 9.72
CA THR A 23 -16.59 -11.15 9.30
C THR A 23 -16.33 -9.70 8.88
N ALA A 24 -17.27 -9.09 8.15
CA ALA A 24 -17.19 -7.68 7.79
C ALA A 24 -17.13 -6.77 9.04
N GLU A 25 -17.81 -7.17 10.11
CA GLU A 25 -17.79 -6.48 11.40
C GLU A 25 -16.41 -6.57 12.06
N ARG A 26 -15.76 -7.75 12.05
CA ARG A 26 -14.38 -7.89 12.54
C ARG A 26 -13.41 -6.99 11.79
N LEU A 27 -13.57 -6.86 10.46
CA LEU A 27 -12.75 -5.95 9.67
C LEU A 27 -13.01 -4.48 10.03
N ALA A 28 -14.28 -4.08 10.21
CA ALA A 28 -14.65 -2.73 10.64
C ALA A 28 -14.11 -2.37 12.02
N ASP A 29 -14.05 -3.35 12.92
CA ASP A 29 -13.57 -3.21 14.29
C ASP A 29 -12.13 -3.71 14.49
N ALA A 30 -11.32 -3.84 13.42
CA ALA A 30 -10.01 -4.50 13.50
C ALA A 30 -9.08 -3.96 14.61
N ALA A 31 -9.14 -2.66 14.91
CA ALA A 31 -8.39 -2.03 16.00
C ALA A 31 -8.73 -2.58 17.41
N ARG A 32 -9.90 -3.22 17.59
CA ARG A 32 -10.32 -3.90 18.83
C ARG A 32 -9.76 -5.31 18.97
N GLU A 33 -9.15 -5.84 17.92
CA GLU A 33 -8.46 -7.13 17.93
C GLU A 33 -6.94 -6.95 17.70
N PRO A 34 -6.23 -6.23 18.60
CA PRO A 34 -4.82 -5.88 18.40
C PRO A 34 -3.89 -7.10 18.32
N GLN A 35 -4.35 -8.27 18.74
CA GLN A 35 -3.65 -9.55 18.57
C GLN A 35 -3.60 -10.04 17.12
N GLN A 36 -4.40 -9.46 16.23
CA GLN A 36 -4.51 -9.83 14.82
C GLN A 36 -3.89 -8.76 13.91
N TRP A 37 -3.67 -9.14 12.64
CA TRP A 37 -3.44 -8.21 11.54
C TRP A 37 -4.35 -8.61 10.38
N LEU A 38 -5.57 -8.06 10.35
CA LEU A 38 -6.67 -8.62 9.55
C LEU A 38 -6.68 -8.19 8.07
N MET A 39 -5.96 -7.13 7.72
CA MET A 39 -5.94 -6.55 6.37
C MET A 39 -4.59 -5.89 6.06
N TYR A 40 -4.37 -5.48 4.82
CA TYR A 40 -3.09 -4.91 4.34
C TYR A 40 -2.51 -3.86 5.30
N SER A 41 -3.29 -2.86 5.71
CA SER A 41 -2.84 -1.81 6.62
C SER A 41 -3.13 -2.07 8.10
N GLY A 42 -3.56 -3.29 8.47
CA GLY A 42 -4.01 -3.66 9.81
C GLY A 42 -5.44 -3.20 10.14
N ALA A 43 -5.81 -1.98 9.72
CA ALA A 43 -7.14 -1.40 9.85
C ALA A 43 -7.52 -0.58 8.61
N TYR A 44 -8.81 -0.24 8.50
CA TYR A 44 -9.37 0.47 7.34
C TYR A 44 -8.85 1.89 7.16
N ASP A 45 -8.35 2.52 8.22
CA ASP A 45 -7.83 3.88 8.20
C ASP A 45 -6.44 4.01 7.53
N GLY A 46 -5.80 2.90 7.16
CA GLY A 46 -4.47 2.93 6.56
C GLY A 46 -3.33 3.23 7.54
N SER A 47 -3.60 3.34 8.85
CA SER A 47 -2.65 3.86 9.84
C SER A 47 -1.47 2.95 10.14
N ARG A 48 -1.58 1.63 9.91
CA ARG A 48 -0.57 0.62 10.27
C ARG A 48 -0.07 0.77 11.72
N PHE A 49 -0.96 1.19 12.60
CA PHE A 49 -0.70 1.33 14.03
C PHE A 49 -1.18 0.09 14.76
N SER A 50 -0.30 -0.53 15.54
CA SER A 50 -0.68 -1.60 16.45
C SER A 50 -0.93 -1.06 17.86
N PRO A 51 -2.11 -1.30 18.46
CA PRO A 51 -2.36 -0.95 19.86
C PRO A 51 -1.55 -1.76 20.89
N LEU A 52 -0.81 -2.79 20.45
CA LEU A 52 0.04 -3.58 21.35
C LEU A 52 1.26 -2.79 21.83
N ASP A 53 1.59 -2.91 23.12
CA ASP A 53 2.63 -2.14 23.81
C ASP A 53 3.58 -2.99 24.69
N GLN A 54 3.47 -4.32 24.64
CA GLN A 54 4.35 -5.22 25.37
C GLN A 54 5.82 -5.01 24.95
N ILE A 55 6.07 -4.84 23.65
CA ILE A 55 7.34 -4.37 23.10
C ILE A 55 7.30 -2.84 23.04
N ASN A 56 8.22 -2.20 23.75
CA ASN A 56 8.25 -0.76 23.93
C ASN A 56 9.69 -0.22 24.06
N ARG A 57 9.81 1.10 24.20
CA ARG A 57 11.08 1.83 24.24
C ARG A 57 12.09 1.29 25.26
N THR A 58 11.63 0.74 26.38
CA THR A 58 12.52 0.30 27.47
C THR A 58 12.98 -1.15 27.35
N ASN A 59 12.37 -1.93 26.46
CA ASN A 59 12.64 -3.37 26.36
C ASN A 59 12.91 -3.87 24.93
N VAL A 60 12.76 -3.03 23.90
CA VAL A 60 12.98 -3.42 22.49
C VAL A 60 14.37 -4.00 22.23
N GLN A 61 15.37 -3.62 23.02
CA GLN A 61 16.74 -4.15 22.95
C GLN A 61 16.82 -5.65 23.27
N ARG A 62 15.78 -6.21 23.89
CA ARG A 62 15.67 -7.62 24.26
C ARG A 62 14.91 -8.46 23.23
N LEU A 63 14.52 -7.89 22.09
CA LEU A 63 13.93 -8.65 21.00
C LEU A 63 14.88 -9.76 20.55
N SER A 64 14.32 -10.94 20.34
CA SER A 64 15.05 -12.08 19.83
C SER A 64 14.24 -12.83 18.79
N LEU A 65 14.95 -13.38 17.81
CA LEU A 65 14.38 -14.27 16.80
C LEU A 65 13.66 -15.45 17.45
N GLN A 66 12.43 -15.72 17.02
CA GLN A 66 11.63 -16.86 17.47
C GLN A 66 11.63 -17.98 16.43
N TRP A 67 11.43 -17.63 15.17
CA TRP A 67 11.44 -18.57 14.05
C TRP A 67 11.72 -17.85 12.73
N VAL A 68 12.10 -18.64 11.72
CA VAL A 68 12.29 -18.21 10.33
C VAL A 68 11.52 -19.17 9.44
N PHE A 69 10.75 -18.63 8.51
CA PHE A 69 10.12 -19.40 7.43
C PHE A 69 10.75 -19.02 6.10
N GLN A 70 11.40 -19.97 5.44
CA GLN A 70 11.97 -19.78 4.11
C GLN A 70 10.92 -20.16 3.05
N SER A 71 10.50 -19.21 2.23
CA SER A 71 9.47 -19.47 1.21
C SER A 71 9.98 -20.36 0.07
N GLY A 72 11.29 -20.31 -0.21
CA GLY A 72 11.90 -20.93 -1.38
C GLY A 72 11.65 -20.18 -2.70
N VAL A 73 10.92 -19.07 -2.66
CA VAL A 73 10.59 -18.25 -3.83
C VAL A 73 11.55 -17.08 -3.89
N ARG A 74 12.32 -16.96 -4.98
CA ARG A 74 13.30 -15.88 -5.10
C ARG A 74 12.67 -14.58 -5.59
N GLY A 75 13.25 -13.47 -5.17
CA GLY A 75 12.86 -12.14 -5.59
C GLY A 75 12.52 -11.25 -4.41
N ARG A 76 12.01 -10.06 -4.71
CA ARG A 76 11.74 -9.04 -3.72
C ARG A 76 10.37 -9.29 -3.07
N HIS A 77 10.33 -9.57 -1.77
CA HIS A 77 9.06 -9.74 -1.06
C HIS A 77 8.51 -8.38 -0.62
N GLU A 78 7.38 -7.98 -1.22
CA GLU A 78 6.64 -6.76 -0.85
C GLU A 78 5.35 -7.07 -0.05
N THR A 79 5.17 -8.34 0.35
CA THR A 79 3.97 -8.78 1.05
C THR A 79 3.82 -8.08 2.40
N THR A 80 2.61 -7.62 2.72
CA THR A 80 2.18 -7.51 4.11
C THR A 80 1.41 -8.77 4.48
N PRO A 81 1.92 -9.61 5.41
CA PRO A 81 1.18 -10.79 5.85
C PRO A 81 -0.08 -10.40 6.62
N LEU A 82 -1.13 -11.21 6.46
CA LEU A 82 -2.26 -11.22 7.40
C LEU A 82 -1.94 -12.16 8.54
N VAL A 83 -2.31 -11.82 9.77
CA VAL A 83 -2.25 -12.74 10.91
C VAL A 83 -3.64 -12.85 11.51
N ILE A 84 -4.25 -14.03 11.37
CA ILE A 84 -5.64 -14.28 11.73
C ILE A 84 -5.67 -15.56 12.55
N ASP A 85 -6.04 -15.43 13.82
CA ASP A 85 -6.35 -16.51 14.74
C ASP A 85 -5.20 -17.54 14.85
N GLY A 86 -3.96 -17.04 14.87
CA GLY A 86 -2.73 -17.84 15.00
C GLY A 86 -2.18 -18.40 13.69
N VAL A 87 -2.75 -18.02 12.54
CA VAL A 87 -2.22 -18.38 11.21
C VAL A 87 -1.80 -17.11 10.49
N MET A 88 -0.59 -17.13 9.93
CA MET A 88 -0.09 -16.10 9.04
C MET A 88 -0.34 -16.48 7.59
N TYR A 89 -0.95 -15.59 6.83
CA TYR A 89 -1.17 -15.72 5.40
C TYR A 89 -0.34 -14.68 4.65
N LEU A 90 0.49 -15.11 3.70
CA LEU A 90 1.35 -14.21 2.94
C LEU A 90 1.43 -14.59 1.47
N THR A 91 1.78 -13.62 0.63
CA THR A 91 2.16 -13.85 -0.77
C THR A 91 3.67 -13.76 -0.95
N THR A 92 4.14 -14.24 -2.07
CA THR A 92 5.53 -14.05 -2.53
C THR A 92 5.53 -13.47 -3.94
N PRO A 93 6.71 -13.18 -4.52
CA PRO A 93 6.83 -13.01 -5.96
C PRO A 93 6.25 -14.19 -6.74
N GLN A 94 5.94 -13.97 -8.02
CA GLN A 94 5.35 -14.99 -8.91
C GLN A 94 3.99 -15.57 -8.42
N ASN A 95 3.26 -14.84 -7.58
CA ASN A 95 1.92 -15.22 -7.08
C ASN A 95 1.85 -16.58 -6.36
N HIS A 96 2.86 -16.93 -5.55
CA HIS A 96 2.65 -17.97 -4.55
C HIS A 96 1.95 -17.38 -3.32
N ALA A 97 1.22 -18.22 -2.59
CA ALA A 97 0.63 -17.89 -1.31
C ALA A 97 0.87 -19.01 -0.30
N TYR A 98 1.06 -18.65 0.96
CA TYR A 98 1.33 -19.60 2.04
C TYR A 98 0.42 -19.32 3.23
N ALA A 99 0.05 -20.37 3.95
CA ALA A 99 -0.34 -20.27 5.34
C ALA A 99 0.75 -20.86 6.24
N VAL A 100 1.04 -20.19 7.34
CA VAL A 100 2.11 -20.54 8.27
C VAL A 100 1.58 -20.46 9.70
N ASP A 101 1.89 -21.45 10.53
CA ASP A 101 1.61 -21.39 11.96
C ASP A 101 2.54 -20.37 12.65
N VAL A 102 1.98 -19.35 13.30
CA VAL A 102 2.77 -18.23 13.85
C VAL A 102 3.55 -18.57 15.12
N ARG A 103 3.34 -19.76 15.70
CA ARG A 103 4.11 -20.21 16.87
C ARG A 103 5.43 -20.85 16.46
N THR A 104 5.47 -21.44 15.27
CA THR A 104 6.58 -22.30 14.84
C THR A 104 7.21 -21.90 13.51
N GLY A 105 6.53 -21.08 12.69
CA GLY A 105 6.95 -20.83 11.31
C GLY A 105 6.69 -22.02 10.38
N ARG A 106 5.97 -23.05 10.83
CA ARG A 106 5.70 -24.25 10.02
C ARG A 106 4.66 -23.93 8.93
N PRO A 107 4.93 -24.22 7.65
CA PRO A 107 3.92 -24.08 6.60
C PRO A 107 2.77 -25.07 6.83
N LEU A 108 1.55 -24.58 6.65
CA LEU A 108 0.30 -25.34 6.73
C LEU A 108 -0.17 -25.75 5.34
N TRP A 109 -0.08 -24.83 4.37
CA TRP A 109 -0.31 -25.08 2.95
C TRP A 109 0.46 -24.08 2.09
N HIS A 110 0.61 -24.42 0.81
CA HIS A 110 1.23 -23.59 -0.22
C HIS A 110 0.36 -23.66 -1.48
N TYR A 111 0.06 -22.50 -2.05
CA TYR A 111 -0.57 -22.31 -3.36
C TYR A 111 0.46 -21.72 -4.32
N GLU A 112 0.52 -22.24 -5.54
CA GLU A 112 1.37 -21.74 -6.63
C GLU A 112 0.51 -21.54 -7.88
N ARG A 113 0.63 -20.35 -8.48
CA ARG A 113 -0.05 -20.05 -9.74
C ARG A 113 0.86 -20.39 -10.92
N ASN A 114 0.33 -21.14 -11.88
CA ASN A 114 1.01 -21.32 -13.15
C ASN A 114 0.88 -20.05 -14.01
N LEU A 115 1.94 -19.25 -14.06
CA LEU A 115 1.97 -17.99 -14.81
C LEU A 115 2.46 -18.20 -16.26
N PRO A 116 2.01 -17.36 -17.21
CA PRO A 116 2.61 -17.30 -18.54
C PRO A 116 4.12 -17.08 -18.48
N LYS A 117 4.86 -17.67 -19.42
CA LYS A 117 6.32 -17.54 -19.49
C LYS A 117 6.77 -16.11 -19.80
N GLU A 118 5.98 -15.40 -20.61
CA GLU A 118 6.20 -14.00 -20.96
C GLU A 118 5.05 -13.18 -20.40
N MET A 119 5.37 -12.10 -19.71
CA MET A 119 4.40 -11.17 -19.15
C MET A 119 4.93 -9.75 -19.27
N SER A 120 4.03 -8.81 -19.52
CA SER A 120 4.33 -7.39 -19.58
C SER A 120 4.22 -6.76 -18.19
N LEU A 121 5.33 -6.80 -17.45
CA LEU A 121 5.42 -6.28 -16.08
C LEU A 121 6.48 -5.16 -16.04
N CYS A 122 6.12 -3.96 -15.59
CA CYS A 122 7.06 -2.83 -15.55
C CYS A 122 8.24 -3.10 -14.59
N CYS A 123 7.90 -3.64 -13.42
CA CYS A 123 8.70 -3.43 -12.21
C CYS A 123 8.98 -4.75 -11.46
N GLY A 124 8.81 -5.86 -12.18
CA GLY A 124 9.02 -7.22 -11.69
C GLY A 124 7.75 -7.93 -11.20
N PRO A 125 7.86 -9.24 -10.91
CA PRO A 125 6.74 -10.13 -10.59
C PRO A 125 6.34 -10.08 -9.10
N GLN A 126 6.07 -8.88 -8.61
CA GLN A 126 5.86 -8.58 -7.18
C GLN A 126 4.40 -8.77 -6.76
N ASN A 127 4.17 -9.12 -5.49
CA ASN A 127 2.82 -9.16 -4.91
C ASN A 127 2.81 -8.67 -3.46
N ARG A 128 1.86 -7.80 -3.12
CA ARG A 128 1.82 -7.07 -1.84
C ARG A 128 0.93 -7.70 -0.76
N GLY A 129 0.21 -8.77 -1.05
CA GLY A 129 -0.49 -9.52 -0.02
C GLY A 129 -1.90 -9.98 -0.40
N LEU A 130 -2.62 -10.42 0.63
CA LEU A 130 -3.95 -11.00 0.55
C LEU A 130 -4.99 -10.09 1.23
N ALA A 131 -6.27 -10.35 0.95
CA ALA A 131 -7.37 -9.95 1.81
C ALA A 131 -8.13 -11.19 2.31
N ALA A 132 -8.93 -11.04 3.37
CA ALA A 132 -9.71 -12.14 3.94
C ALA A 132 -11.18 -11.76 4.20
N LEU A 133 -12.08 -12.72 3.99
CA LEU A 133 -13.50 -12.64 4.39
C LEU A 133 -14.07 -14.05 4.56
N GLY A 134 -14.76 -14.29 5.66
CA GLY A 134 -15.30 -15.61 6.00
C GLY A 134 -14.19 -16.64 6.18
N ASP A 135 -14.23 -17.68 5.35
CA ASP A 135 -13.23 -18.75 5.22
C ASP A 135 -12.35 -18.58 3.96
N ARG A 136 -12.30 -17.37 3.40
CA ARG A 136 -11.67 -17.08 2.10
C ARG A 136 -10.50 -16.13 2.22
N LEU A 137 -9.54 -16.33 1.35
CA LEU A 137 -8.47 -15.40 1.03
C LEU A 137 -8.64 -14.93 -0.41
N PHE A 138 -8.22 -13.69 -0.71
CA PHE A 138 -8.30 -13.11 -2.05
C PHE A 138 -6.94 -12.56 -2.46
N MET A 139 -6.56 -12.83 -3.72
CA MET A 139 -5.30 -12.40 -4.32
C MET A 139 -5.53 -11.87 -5.73
N GLY A 140 -4.94 -10.71 -6.05
CA GLY A 140 -4.75 -10.30 -7.44
C GLY A 140 -3.48 -10.92 -8.03
N THR A 141 -3.52 -11.30 -9.31
CA THR A 141 -2.43 -12.03 -9.97
C THR A 141 -1.77 -11.23 -11.10
N LEU A 142 -0.53 -11.59 -11.43
CA LEU A 142 0.30 -10.92 -12.44
C LEU A 142 -0.24 -11.11 -13.86
N ASP A 143 -0.99 -12.17 -14.12
CA ASP A 143 -1.69 -12.45 -15.36
C ASP A 143 -3.13 -11.90 -15.40
N ALA A 144 -3.42 -10.87 -14.60
CA ALA A 144 -4.66 -10.10 -14.63
C ALA A 144 -5.93 -10.82 -14.11
N HIS A 145 -5.79 -11.75 -13.16
CA HIS A 145 -6.92 -12.43 -12.50
C HIS A 145 -7.09 -12.01 -11.04
N ILE A 146 -8.29 -12.23 -10.50
CA ILE A 146 -8.55 -12.28 -9.06
C ILE A 146 -8.87 -13.73 -8.69
N VAL A 147 -8.23 -14.22 -7.64
CA VAL A 147 -8.36 -15.60 -7.16
C VAL A 147 -8.88 -15.59 -5.73
N SER A 148 -9.88 -16.42 -5.46
CA SER A 148 -10.28 -16.77 -4.08
C SER A 148 -9.73 -18.14 -3.70
N LEU A 149 -9.08 -18.20 -2.54
CA LEU A 149 -8.56 -19.42 -1.95
C LEU A 149 -9.35 -19.76 -0.68
N ASP A 150 -9.49 -21.04 -0.40
CA ASP A 150 -9.89 -21.53 0.91
C ASP A 150 -8.79 -21.25 1.94
N ALA A 151 -9.10 -20.54 3.02
CA ALA A 151 -8.11 -20.14 4.02
C ALA A 151 -7.46 -21.34 4.73
N LYS A 152 -8.16 -22.47 4.86
CA LYS A 152 -7.66 -23.64 5.59
C LYS A 152 -6.77 -24.55 4.72
N THR A 153 -7.00 -24.58 3.42
CA THR A 153 -6.40 -25.58 2.52
C THR A 153 -5.62 -24.98 1.35
N GLY A 154 -5.75 -23.68 1.10
CA GLY A 154 -5.16 -23.01 -0.07
C GLY A 154 -5.80 -23.38 -1.40
N ARG A 155 -6.89 -24.15 -1.41
CA ARG A 155 -7.55 -24.58 -2.64
C ARG A 155 -8.31 -23.44 -3.29
N VAL A 156 -8.22 -23.31 -4.61
CA VAL A 156 -8.98 -22.34 -5.39
C VAL A 156 -10.48 -22.61 -5.23
N ARG A 157 -11.21 -21.56 -4.86
CA ARG A 157 -12.68 -21.53 -4.76
C ARG A 157 -13.30 -20.95 -6.02
N TRP A 158 -12.70 -19.89 -6.54
CA TRP A 158 -12.99 -19.32 -7.85
C TRP A 158 -11.76 -18.55 -8.37
N ASP A 159 -11.71 -18.38 -9.69
CA ASP A 159 -10.66 -17.66 -10.41
C ASP A 159 -11.34 -16.90 -11.57
N VAL A 160 -11.18 -15.57 -11.60
CA VAL A 160 -11.82 -14.70 -12.60
C VAL A 160 -10.80 -13.79 -13.28
N ALA A 161 -10.82 -13.78 -14.62
CA ALA A 161 -10.05 -12.82 -15.41
C ALA A 161 -10.67 -11.42 -15.24
N ALA A 162 -9.90 -10.47 -14.74
CA ALA A 162 -10.34 -9.10 -14.51
C ALA A 162 -9.97 -8.16 -15.67
N ALA A 163 -8.87 -8.43 -16.36
CA ALA A 163 -8.42 -7.71 -17.54
C ALA A 163 -7.56 -8.61 -18.45
N ASP A 164 -7.12 -8.06 -19.57
CA ASP A 164 -6.34 -8.77 -20.58
C ASP A 164 -4.83 -8.54 -20.35
N ALA A 165 -4.13 -9.56 -19.84
CA ALA A 165 -2.71 -9.47 -19.53
C ALA A 165 -1.84 -9.21 -20.78
N ASP A 166 -2.28 -9.65 -21.96
CA ASP A 166 -1.56 -9.40 -23.22
C ASP A 166 -1.56 -7.91 -23.61
N LYS A 167 -2.42 -7.10 -22.98
CA LYS A 167 -2.43 -5.64 -23.12
C LYS A 167 -1.55 -4.92 -22.10
N GLY A 168 -0.90 -5.64 -21.19
CA GLY A 168 -0.04 -5.08 -20.14
C GLY A 168 -0.75 -4.85 -18.80
N TYR A 169 -1.95 -5.39 -18.61
CA TYR A 169 -2.62 -5.37 -17.31
C TYR A 169 -2.03 -6.42 -16.36
N SER A 170 -1.86 -6.06 -15.09
CA SER A 170 -1.47 -6.99 -14.02
C SER A 170 -2.01 -6.51 -12.66
N PHE A 171 -2.02 -7.39 -11.65
CA PHE A 171 -2.35 -7.02 -10.27
C PHE A 171 -1.17 -7.31 -9.35
N THR A 172 -0.65 -6.25 -8.70
CA THR A 172 0.47 -6.32 -7.75
C THR A 172 0.08 -5.90 -6.34
N GLY A 173 -0.96 -5.06 -6.19
CA GLY A 173 -1.51 -4.62 -4.91
C GLY A 173 -2.33 -5.69 -4.17
N ALA A 174 -2.39 -5.60 -2.84
CA ALA A 174 -3.26 -6.44 -2.04
C ALA A 174 -4.73 -5.99 -2.22
N PRO A 175 -5.70 -6.91 -2.35
CA PRO A 175 -7.11 -6.53 -2.33
C PRO A 175 -7.50 -5.87 -1.00
N LEU A 176 -8.60 -5.12 -1.00
CA LEU A 176 -9.24 -4.62 0.21
C LEU A 176 -10.67 -5.17 0.27
N VAL A 177 -11.03 -5.87 1.35
CA VAL A 177 -12.42 -6.31 1.53
C VAL A 177 -13.21 -5.19 2.21
N VAL A 178 -14.31 -4.77 1.59
CA VAL A 178 -15.27 -3.82 2.14
C VAL A 178 -16.65 -4.45 2.09
N LYS A 179 -17.27 -4.65 3.27
CA LYS A 179 -18.54 -5.36 3.42
C LYS A 179 -18.46 -6.77 2.80
N ASP A 180 -19.20 -7.02 1.74
CA ASP A 180 -19.30 -8.27 0.99
C ASP A 180 -18.49 -8.26 -0.33
N LYS A 181 -17.69 -7.21 -0.56
CA LYS A 181 -16.96 -6.98 -1.81
C LYS A 181 -15.46 -7.02 -1.62
N VAL A 182 -14.77 -7.55 -2.62
CA VAL A 182 -13.32 -7.55 -2.77
C VAL A 182 -12.96 -6.44 -3.74
N ILE A 183 -12.33 -5.38 -3.24
CA ILE A 183 -11.90 -4.22 -4.01
C ILE A 183 -10.46 -4.42 -4.46
N VAL A 184 -10.20 -4.18 -5.75
CA VAL A 184 -8.87 -4.38 -6.36
C VAL A 184 -8.54 -3.24 -7.32
N GLY A 185 -7.28 -2.82 -7.29
CA GLY A 185 -6.71 -1.88 -8.24
C GLY A 185 -5.72 -2.55 -9.18
N VAL A 186 -5.44 -1.93 -10.32
CA VAL A 186 -4.72 -2.53 -11.45
C VAL A 186 -3.38 -1.84 -11.69
N ALA A 187 -2.41 -2.56 -12.25
CA ALA A 187 -1.12 -2.02 -12.72
C ALA A 187 -1.05 -2.00 -14.26
N GLY A 188 -0.08 -1.26 -14.81
CA GLY A 188 0.24 -1.26 -16.25
C GLY A 188 0.32 0.11 -16.91
N GLY A 189 0.55 1.19 -16.14
CA GLY A 189 0.65 2.56 -16.70
C GLY A 189 1.66 2.66 -17.84
N GLU A 190 2.77 1.93 -17.71
CA GLU A 190 3.89 1.85 -18.66
C GLU A 190 3.52 1.17 -19.98
N PHE A 191 2.35 0.55 -20.08
CA PHE A 191 1.88 -0.17 -21.27
C PHE A 191 0.67 0.52 -21.92
N GLY A 192 0.34 1.75 -21.51
CA GLY A 192 -0.78 2.50 -22.07
C GLY A 192 -2.13 1.84 -21.78
N VAL A 193 -2.26 1.16 -20.64
CA VAL A 193 -3.54 0.63 -20.18
C VAL A 193 -4.47 1.76 -19.76
N ARG A 194 -5.79 1.53 -19.75
CA ARG A 194 -6.74 2.41 -19.04
C ARG A 194 -6.95 1.86 -17.64
N GLY A 195 -6.49 2.59 -16.63
CA GLY A 195 -6.59 2.22 -15.22
C GLY A 195 -8.04 2.14 -14.73
N PHE A 196 -8.24 1.33 -13.68
CA PHE A 196 -9.54 1.14 -13.07
C PHE A 196 -9.43 0.63 -11.63
N ILE A 197 -10.53 0.71 -10.89
CA ILE A 197 -10.77 0.04 -9.61
C ILE A 197 -12.00 -0.83 -9.81
N ASP A 198 -11.91 -2.09 -9.40
CA ASP A 198 -13.02 -3.04 -9.47
C ASP A 198 -13.48 -3.46 -8.09
N ALA A 199 -14.76 -3.82 -7.99
CA ALA A 199 -15.30 -4.60 -6.89
C ALA A 199 -15.83 -5.94 -7.40
N TYR A 200 -15.55 -7.01 -6.66
CA TYR A 200 -16.06 -8.35 -6.91
C TYR A 200 -16.85 -8.85 -5.71
N GLU A 201 -17.99 -9.50 -5.94
CA GLU A 201 -18.72 -10.23 -4.90
C GLU A 201 -17.83 -11.33 -4.31
N ALA A 202 -17.61 -11.32 -3.00
CA ALA A 202 -16.63 -12.20 -2.35
C ALA A 202 -16.93 -13.71 -2.52
N VAL A 203 -18.21 -14.07 -2.61
CA VAL A 203 -18.63 -15.48 -2.72
C VAL A 203 -18.60 -15.98 -4.16
N SER A 204 -19.11 -15.19 -5.11
CA SER A 204 -19.32 -15.62 -6.50
C SER A 204 -18.17 -15.28 -7.43
N GLY A 205 -17.33 -14.29 -7.08
CA GLY A 205 -16.32 -13.74 -7.99
C GLY A 205 -16.91 -12.87 -9.11
N LYS A 206 -18.21 -12.57 -9.09
CA LYS A 206 -18.84 -11.70 -10.08
C LYS A 206 -18.41 -10.25 -9.86
N ARG A 207 -17.99 -9.56 -10.93
CA ARG A 207 -17.71 -8.11 -10.87
C ARG A 207 -19.01 -7.35 -10.57
N ALA A 208 -19.04 -6.66 -9.44
CA ALA A 208 -20.14 -5.81 -9.00
C ALA A 208 -20.11 -4.45 -9.71
N TRP A 209 -18.95 -3.81 -9.76
CA TRP A 209 -18.75 -2.54 -10.45
C TRP A 209 -17.29 -2.36 -10.90
N ARG A 210 -17.09 -1.43 -11.84
CA ARG A 210 -15.79 -0.91 -12.28
C ARG A 210 -15.85 0.62 -12.32
N PHE A 211 -14.88 1.26 -11.71
CA PHE A 211 -14.60 2.69 -11.90
C PHE A 211 -13.35 2.83 -12.75
N TYR A 212 -13.45 3.45 -13.93
CA TYR A 212 -12.26 3.81 -14.72
C TYR A 212 -11.66 5.11 -14.17
N THR A 213 -10.34 5.11 -13.93
CA THR A 213 -9.62 6.29 -13.43
C THR A 213 -9.38 7.34 -14.50
N ILE A 214 -9.60 6.99 -15.76
CA ILE A 214 -9.59 7.91 -16.88
C ILE A 214 -11.01 7.97 -17.43
N PRO A 215 -11.67 9.14 -17.43
CA PRO A 215 -13.02 9.32 -17.94
C PRO A 215 -13.05 9.16 -19.45
N GLY A 216 -14.05 8.42 -19.94
CA GLY A 216 -14.31 8.20 -21.35
C GLY A 216 -15.02 9.38 -22.01
N SER A 217 -15.24 9.30 -23.32
CA SER A 217 -15.95 10.34 -24.06
C SER A 217 -17.32 10.64 -23.44
N GLY A 218 -17.59 11.92 -23.15
CA GLY A 218 -18.83 12.39 -22.53
C GLY A 218 -18.86 12.32 -21.00
N GLU A 219 -17.89 11.66 -20.35
CA GLU A 219 -17.78 11.62 -18.90
C GLU A 219 -17.10 12.89 -18.34
N PRO A 220 -17.49 13.36 -17.13
CA PRO A 220 -16.81 14.47 -16.46
C PRO A 220 -15.29 14.25 -16.37
N GLY A 221 -14.51 15.27 -16.73
CA GLY A 221 -13.05 15.21 -16.75
C GLY A 221 -12.43 14.83 -18.09
N ASN A 222 -13.17 14.17 -19.02
CA ASN A 222 -12.61 13.75 -20.31
C ASN A 222 -12.11 14.92 -21.17
N LYS A 223 -12.72 16.10 -21.03
CA LYS A 223 -12.28 17.35 -21.69
C LYS A 223 -10.85 17.78 -21.35
N THR A 224 -10.23 17.19 -20.33
CA THR A 224 -8.83 17.43 -19.93
C THR A 224 -7.84 16.53 -20.67
N TRP A 225 -8.31 15.73 -21.62
CA TRP A 225 -7.48 14.89 -22.49
C TRP A 225 -7.58 15.37 -23.94
N LYS A 226 -6.45 15.38 -24.63
CA LYS A 226 -6.37 15.71 -26.05
C LYS A 226 -6.88 14.56 -26.90
N GLY A 227 -7.93 14.79 -27.69
CA GLY A 227 -8.45 13.81 -28.64
C GLY A 227 -8.82 12.48 -27.98
N ASP A 228 -8.24 11.37 -28.44
CA ASP A 228 -8.47 10.02 -27.94
C ASP A 228 -7.37 9.50 -26.98
N SER A 229 -6.45 10.36 -26.54
CA SER A 229 -5.34 9.99 -25.64
C SER A 229 -5.80 9.30 -24.36
N TRP A 230 -7.01 9.61 -23.88
CA TRP A 230 -7.65 8.98 -22.72
C TRP A 230 -7.81 7.45 -22.86
N THR A 231 -7.86 6.91 -24.08
CA THR A 231 -8.02 5.47 -24.32
C THR A 231 -6.78 4.65 -23.93
N ARG A 232 -5.63 5.31 -23.87
CA ARG A 232 -4.30 4.75 -23.56
C ARG A 232 -3.55 5.56 -22.50
N GLY A 233 -4.32 6.22 -21.63
CA GLY A 233 -3.80 7.28 -20.76
C GLY A 233 -3.26 6.82 -19.41
N GLY A 234 -3.06 5.53 -19.14
CA GLY A 234 -2.46 5.07 -17.88
C GLY A 234 -3.39 5.14 -16.67
N ALA A 235 -2.99 5.91 -15.65
CA ALA A 235 -3.62 6.09 -14.34
C ALA A 235 -3.93 4.79 -13.58
N PRO A 236 -2.96 3.85 -13.43
CA PRO A 236 -3.16 2.61 -12.68
C PRO A 236 -3.40 2.86 -11.18
N THR A 237 -3.84 1.85 -10.44
CA THR A 237 -4.30 1.94 -9.04
C THR A 237 -3.65 0.87 -8.16
N TRP A 238 -2.35 0.67 -8.38
CA TRP A 238 -1.60 -0.54 -8.03
C TRP A 238 -1.18 -0.68 -6.55
N VAL A 239 -1.63 0.22 -5.68
CA VAL A 239 -1.43 0.17 -4.22
C VAL A 239 -2.78 0.23 -3.53
N THR A 240 -2.95 -0.57 -2.47
CA THR A 240 -4.20 -0.69 -1.71
C THR A 240 -4.61 0.64 -1.06
N GLY A 241 -5.88 1.02 -1.27
CA GLY A 241 -6.50 2.18 -0.64
C GLY A 241 -6.97 1.96 0.79
N SER A 242 -7.76 2.92 1.29
CA SER A 242 -8.30 2.96 2.67
C SER A 242 -9.82 3.18 2.64
N TYR A 243 -10.49 2.92 3.76
CA TYR A 243 -11.96 2.98 3.85
C TYR A 243 -12.41 3.67 5.15
N ASP A 244 -13.41 4.55 5.09
CA ASP A 244 -14.07 5.07 6.28
C ASP A 244 -15.47 4.44 6.39
N PRO A 245 -15.70 3.50 7.34
CA PRO A 245 -17.00 2.90 7.57
C PRO A 245 -18.09 3.89 8.02
N THR A 246 -17.72 4.99 8.67
CA THR A 246 -18.65 6.01 9.16
C THR A 246 -19.18 6.87 8.02
N LEU A 247 -18.31 7.23 7.07
CA LEU A 247 -18.69 8.01 5.89
C LEU A 247 -19.16 7.12 4.73
N ASN A 248 -18.93 5.81 4.80
CA ASN A 248 -19.09 4.86 3.69
C ASN A 248 -18.35 5.34 2.43
N LEU A 249 -17.08 5.74 2.59
CA LEU A 249 -16.22 6.25 1.51
C LEU A 249 -14.95 5.41 1.40
N LEU A 250 -14.67 4.94 0.18
CA LEU A 250 -13.43 4.29 -0.22
C LEU A 250 -12.48 5.33 -0.82
N TYR A 251 -11.22 5.38 -0.37
CA TYR A 251 -10.21 6.31 -0.85
C TYR A 251 -9.10 5.54 -1.56
N TRP A 252 -8.78 5.92 -2.79
CA TRP A 252 -7.79 5.21 -3.60
C TRP A 252 -6.98 6.17 -4.46
N GLY A 253 -5.66 6.00 -4.46
CA GLY A 253 -4.74 6.81 -5.25
C GLY A 253 -4.59 6.30 -6.69
N THR A 254 -4.46 7.20 -7.65
CA THR A 254 -4.29 6.89 -9.07
C THR A 254 -2.89 7.29 -9.54
N GLY A 255 -2.38 6.54 -10.51
CA GLY A 255 -1.04 6.69 -11.07
C GLY A 255 -0.95 7.75 -12.16
N ASN A 256 0.23 7.81 -12.78
CA ASN A 256 0.63 8.71 -13.83
C ASN A 256 -0.21 8.59 -15.12
N PRO A 257 -0.28 9.64 -15.95
CA PRO A 257 -0.86 9.60 -17.27
C PRO A 257 0.13 8.99 -18.30
N GLY A 258 -0.40 8.26 -19.28
CA GLY A 258 0.35 7.64 -20.37
C GLY A 258 0.30 8.47 -21.66
N PRO A 259 1.41 8.63 -22.40
CA PRO A 259 2.76 8.12 -22.11
C PRO A 259 3.42 8.89 -20.96
N GLN A 260 4.24 8.22 -20.14
CA GLN A 260 4.62 8.68 -18.79
C GLN A 260 5.12 10.13 -18.73
N MET A 261 6.02 10.54 -19.64
CA MET A 261 6.67 11.86 -19.57
C MET A 261 6.59 12.69 -20.86
N TYR A 262 6.07 12.12 -21.96
CA TYR A 262 5.86 12.88 -23.19
C TYR A 262 4.47 13.53 -23.20
N GLY A 263 4.37 14.73 -22.64
CA GLY A 263 3.12 15.49 -22.49
C GLY A 263 2.41 15.93 -23.80
N PRO A 264 3.11 16.29 -24.92
CA PRO A 264 2.45 16.88 -26.09
C PRO A 264 1.37 16.02 -26.77
N SER A 265 1.43 14.69 -26.65
CA SER A 265 0.42 13.78 -27.19
C SER A 265 -0.85 13.68 -26.32
N ARG A 266 -0.81 14.22 -25.10
CA ARG A 266 -1.88 14.16 -24.10
C ARG A 266 -2.08 15.49 -23.35
N LEU A 267 -2.11 16.62 -24.07
CA LEU A 267 -2.34 17.94 -23.46
C LEU A 267 -3.59 18.01 -22.57
N GLY A 268 -3.49 18.80 -21.50
CA GLY A 268 -4.54 19.05 -20.50
C GLY A 268 -4.21 18.40 -19.15
N ASP A 269 -5.05 18.64 -18.15
CA ASP A 269 -4.82 18.17 -16.78
C ASP A 269 -4.77 16.64 -16.63
N ASN A 270 -5.23 15.87 -17.63
CA ASN A 270 -5.21 14.40 -17.63
C ASN A 270 -6.00 13.74 -16.48
N LEU A 271 -7.16 14.29 -16.10
CA LEU A 271 -7.96 13.74 -14.99
C LEU A 271 -8.44 12.31 -15.29
N TYR A 272 -8.45 11.37 -14.36
CA TYR A 272 -8.07 11.49 -12.95
C TYR A 272 -6.71 10.80 -12.69
N SER A 273 -5.67 11.07 -13.50
CA SER A 273 -4.30 10.69 -13.15
C SER A 273 -3.83 11.44 -11.90
N ASP A 274 -2.85 10.88 -11.19
CA ASP A 274 -2.18 11.51 -10.05
C ASP A 274 -3.13 12.14 -9.05
N SER A 275 -4.19 11.40 -8.74
CA SER A 275 -5.31 11.87 -7.95
C SER A 275 -5.59 10.94 -6.78
N LEU A 276 -6.16 11.50 -5.72
CA LEU A 276 -6.93 10.74 -4.75
C LEU A 276 -8.40 10.78 -5.17
N VAL A 277 -9.02 9.62 -5.36
CA VAL A 277 -10.47 9.52 -5.59
C VAL A 277 -11.17 8.98 -4.36
N ALA A 278 -12.34 9.54 -4.04
CA ALA A 278 -13.26 8.99 -3.07
C ALA A 278 -14.48 8.40 -3.77
N LEU A 279 -14.72 7.11 -3.54
CA LEU A 279 -15.77 6.34 -4.20
C LEU A 279 -16.79 5.84 -3.17
N ASP A 280 -18.02 5.72 -3.64
CA ASP A 280 -19.03 4.88 -3.00
C ASP A 280 -18.62 3.40 -3.11
N PRO A 281 -18.40 2.67 -2.01
CA PRO A 281 -17.93 1.28 -2.08
C PRO A 281 -18.99 0.31 -2.63
N ASP A 282 -20.27 0.68 -2.59
CA ASP A 282 -21.36 -0.18 -3.03
C ASP A 282 -21.57 -0.10 -4.55
N THR A 283 -21.32 1.08 -5.13
CA THR A 283 -21.64 1.37 -6.55
C THR A 283 -20.42 1.73 -7.40
N GLY A 284 -19.29 2.09 -6.80
CA GLY A 284 -18.11 2.63 -7.50
C GLY A 284 -18.27 4.08 -7.97
N ALA A 285 -19.35 4.77 -7.57
CA ALA A 285 -19.61 6.14 -7.97
C ALA A 285 -18.62 7.12 -7.34
N LEU A 286 -18.00 7.98 -8.15
CA LEU A 286 -17.12 9.05 -7.70
C LEU A 286 -17.89 10.08 -6.86
N LYS A 287 -17.41 10.37 -5.65
CA LYS A 287 -17.96 11.39 -4.75
C LYS A 287 -17.17 12.69 -4.83
N TRP A 288 -15.84 12.58 -4.77
CA TRP A 288 -14.93 13.68 -4.97
C TRP A 288 -13.57 13.16 -5.46
N HIS A 289 -12.75 14.04 -6.02
CA HIS A 289 -11.35 13.78 -6.33
C HIS A 289 -10.48 14.98 -5.96
N PHE A 290 -9.20 14.75 -5.75
CA PHE A 290 -8.17 15.78 -5.63
C PHE A 290 -6.96 15.36 -6.46
N GLN A 291 -6.56 16.17 -7.44
CA GLN A 291 -5.40 15.90 -8.30
C GLN A 291 -4.16 16.60 -7.76
N PHE A 292 -3.11 15.83 -7.45
CA PHE A 292 -1.86 16.33 -6.88
C PHE A 292 -0.92 16.89 -7.95
N THR A 293 -0.85 16.24 -9.11
CA THR A 293 0.07 16.60 -10.20
C THR A 293 -0.68 16.69 -11.53
N PRO A 294 -1.34 17.82 -11.83
CA PRO A 294 -2.00 18.02 -13.13
C PRO A 294 -0.99 18.00 -14.27
N HIS A 295 -1.31 17.30 -15.37
CA HIS A 295 -0.44 17.14 -16.53
C HIS A 295 0.96 16.59 -16.17
N ASP A 296 1.03 15.56 -15.32
CA ASP A 296 2.31 14.97 -14.91
C ASP A 296 3.18 14.57 -16.11
N VAL A 297 4.45 14.91 -16.06
CA VAL A 297 5.48 14.53 -17.03
C VAL A 297 6.74 13.99 -16.34
N HIS A 298 6.64 13.57 -15.08
CA HIS A 298 7.77 13.13 -14.25
C HIS A 298 7.55 11.77 -13.58
N ASP A 299 6.46 11.05 -13.90
CA ASP A 299 6.14 9.71 -13.36
C ASP A 299 5.86 9.73 -11.85
N TRP A 300 5.17 10.78 -11.39
CA TRP A 300 4.84 10.96 -9.98
C TRP A 300 3.45 10.44 -9.62
N ASP A 301 3.23 9.15 -9.92
CA ASP A 301 2.03 8.41 -9.56
C ASP A 301 1.57 8.74 -8.13
N SER A 302 0.29 9.03 -7.93
CA SER A 302 -0.26 9.36 -6.60
C SER A 302 -0.95 8.17 -5.92
N THR A 303 -0.42 6.95 -6.09
CA THR A 303 -1.03 5.72 -5.58
C THR A 303 -0.81 5.44 -4.10
N HIS A 304 -0.05 6.25 -3.37
CA HIS A 304 0.30 6.04 -1.96
C HIS A 304 -0.93 5.73 -1.08
N THR A 305 -0.79 4.81 -0.12
CA THR A 305 -1.87 4.46 0.80
C THR A 305 -2.33 5.71 1.57
N PRO A 306 -3.59 6.16 1.41
CA PRO A 306 -4.10 7.33 2.12
C PRO A 306 -4.32 6.99 3.59
N ILE A 307 -3.80 7.79 4.53
CA ILE A 307 -4.07 7.59 5.95
C ILE A 307 -5.23 8.47 6.38
N LEU A 308 -6.26 7.88 6.98
CA LEU A 308 -7.42 8.56 7.53
C LEU A 308 -7.14 8.93 8.98
N ILE A 309 -7.25 10.22 9.30
CA ILE A 309 -6.84 10.75 10.60
C ILE A 309 -7.99 11.59 11.16
N ASP A 310 -8.34 11.37 12.42
CA ASP A 310 -9.24 12.27 13.16
C ASP A 310 -8.39 13.17 14.06
N GLU A 311 -8.42 14.47 13.80
CA GLU A 311 -7.56 15.46 14.47
C GLU A 311 -8.28 16.77 14.74
N THR A 312 -7.70 17.58 15.63
CA THR A 312 -8.17 18.96 15.85
C THR A 312 -7.23 19.94 15.15
N ILE A 313 -7.72 20.62 14.11
CA ILE A 313 -6.99 21.68 13.41
C ILE A 313 -7.65 23.02 13.71
N ALA A 314 -6.85 24.00 14.18
CA ALA A 314 -7.32 25.34 14.56
C ALA A 314 -8.54 25.30 15.52
N GLY A 315 -8.50 24.40 16.51
CA GLY A 315 -9.56 24.24 17.52
C GLY A 315 -10.84 23.56 17.02
N ARG A 316 -10.87 23.03 15.79
CA ARG A 316 -12.03 22.33 15.22
C ARG A 316 -11.70 20.87 14.96
N PRO A 317 -12.55 19.91 15.39
CA PRO A 317 -12.45 18.53 14.95
C PRO A 317 -12.55 18.45 13.42
N ARG A 318 -11.70 17.63 12.82
CA ARG A 318 -11.61 17.41 11.38
C ARG A 318 -11.43 15.93 11.09
N LYS A 319 -12.06 15.51 10.01
CA LYS A 319 -11.88 14.20 9.40
C LYS A 319 -10.90 14.36 8.24
N LEU A 320 -9.65 13.98 8.45
CA LEU A 320 -8.55 14.20 7.51
C LEU A 320 -8.23 12.94 6.72
N VAL A 321 -7.67 13.15 5.53
CA VAL A 321 -6.85 12.16 4.81
C VAL A 321 -5.50 12.79 4.50
N ALA A 322 -4.42 12.07 4.82
CA ALA A 322 -3.05 12.51 4.65
C ALA A 322 -2.29 11.60 3.68
N VAL A 323 -1.48 12.21 2.82
CA VAL A 323 -0.71 11.53 1.77
C VAL A 323 0.68 12.16 1.67
N ALA A 324 1.74 11.37 1.89
CA ALA A 324 3.08 11.71 1.44
C ALA A 324 3.19 11.32 -0.04
N ASN A 325 3.22 12.29 -0.94
CA ASN A 325 3.08 12.06 -2.38
C ASN A 325 4.45 11.96 -3.06
N ARG A 326 4.56 11.14 -4.13
CA ARG A 326 5.79 10.96 -4.93
C ARG A 326 6.40 12.28 -5.39
N ASN A 327 5.58 13.28 -5.65
CA ASN A 327 5.99 14.60 -6.12
C ASN A 327 6.76 15.45 -5.07
N GLY A 328 6.98 14.93 -3.86
CA GLY A 328 7.80 15.56 -2.82
C GLY A 328 7.03 16.43 -1.82
N PHE A 329 5.71 16.50 -1.96
CA PHE A 329 4.83 17.22 -1.02
C PHE A 329 4.02 16.26 -0.13
N PHE A 330 3.86 16.66 1.13
CA PHE A 330 2.96 16.03 2.08
C PHE A 330 1.65 16.81 2.09
N TYR A 331 0.54 16.15 1.76
CA TYR A 331 -0.79 16.75 1.62
C TYR A 331 -1.72 16.32 2.74
N VAL A 332 -2.62 17.23 3.11
CA VAL A 332 -3.74 16.95 4.02
C VAL A 332 -5.00 17.56 3.44
N LEU A 333 -6.03 16.71 3.33
CA LEU A 333 -7.35 17.06 2.81
C LEU A 333 -8.42 16.74 3.86
N ASP A 334 -9.57 17.40 3.78
CA ASP A 334 -10.79 16.93 4.45
C ASP A 334 -11.31 15.69 3.70
N ARG A 335 -11.36 14.53 4.37
CA ARG A 335 -11.71 13.26 3.70
C ARG A 335 -13.20 13.14 3.37
N ALA A 336 -14.08 13.94 3.96
CA ALA A 336 -15.50 13.90 3.62
C ALA A 336 -15.76 14.62 2.29
N THR A 337 -14.98 15.66 1.98
CA THR A 337 -15.26 16.59 0.87
C THR A 337 -14.17 16.66 -0.19
N GLY A 338 -12.95 16.19 0.11
CA GLY A 338 -11.77 16.38 -0.73
C GLY A 338 -11.17 17.78 -0.65
N ALA A 339 -11.67 18.63 0.25
CA ALA A 339 -11.20 20.01 0.36
C ALA A 339 -9.73 20.08 0.81
N PHE A 340 -8.93 20.84 0.08
CA PHE A 340 -7.53 21.08 0.39
C PHE A 340 -7.38 21.86 1.71
N LEU A 341 -6.46 21.40 2.56
CA LEU A 341 -6.14 22.09 3.83
C LEU A 341 -4.70 22.60 3.85
N LEU A 342 -3.73 21.74 3.55
CA LEU A 342 -2.32 22.15 3.42
C LEU A 342 -1.51 21.17 2.57
N ALA A 343 -0.41 21.69 2.04
CA ALA A 343 0.69 20.91 1.50
C ALA A 343 2.03 21.53 1.89
N ARG A 344 3.02 20.71 2.22
CA ARG A 344 4.40 21.16 2.49
C ARG A 344 5.41 20.23 1.84
N PRO A 345 6.49 20.75 1.25
CA PRO A 345 7.55 19.89 0.75
C PRO A 345 8.16 19.13 1.93
N TYR A 346 8.40 17.84 1.76
CA TYR A 346 9.12 17.03 2.73
C TYR A 346 10.51 16.61 2.24
N THR A 347 10.81 16.76 0.95
CA THR A 347 12.13 16.63 0.30
C THR A 347 12.50 17.93 -0.41
N GLN A 348 13.70 18.00 -1.01
CA GLN A 348 13.94 18.96 -2.08
C GLN A 348 12.89 18.83 -3.19
N VAL A 349 12.35 19.98 -3.61
CA VAL A 349 11.39 20.12 -4.72
C VAL A 349 11.86 21.26 -5.61
N THR A 350 12.00 21.02 -6.91
CA THR A 350 12.42 22.05 -7.88
C THR A 350 11.41 22.29 -8.99
N TRP A 351 10.39 21.44 -9.12
CA TRP A 351 9.37 21.53 -10.17
C TRP A 351 8.24 22.52 -9.85
N ALA A 352 7.95 22.75 -8.57
CA ALA A 352 6.95 23.69 -8.11
C ALA A 352 7.53 24.66 -7.09
N LYS A 353 7.16 25.94 -7.22
CA LYS A 353 7.53 26.99 -6.28
C LYS A 353 6.81 26.80 -4.94
N GLU A 354 5.51 26.54 -5.02
CA GLU A 354 4.63 26.28 -3.88
C GLU A 354 3.33 25.63 -4.36
N ILE A 355 2.47 25.24 -3.42
CA ILE A 355 1.10 24.81 -3.67
C ILE A 355 0.17 25.98 -3.34
N ASP A 356 -0.72 26.34 -4.27
CA ASP A 356 -1.63 27.46 -4.10
C ASP A 356 -2.75 27.18 -3.09
N ALA A 357 -3.60 28.17 -2.83
CA ALA A 357 -4.69 28.07 -1.86
C ALA A 357 -5.77 27.02 -2.20
N ASN A 358 -5.82 26.55 -3.45
CA ASN A 358 -6.75 25.51 -3.91
C ASN A 358 -6.08 24.14 -3.98
N GLY A 359 -4.79 24.04 -3.65
CA GLY A 359 -4.04 22.79 -3.73
C GLY A 359 -3.37 22.55 -5.08
N ARG A 360 -3.39 23.52 -6.01
CA ARG A 360 -2.74 23.37 -7.33
C ARG A 360 -1.28 23.81 -7.26
N PRO A 361 -0.33 23.04 -7.83
CA PRO A 361 1.07 23.44 -7.87
C PRO A 361 1.32 24.66 -8.77
N ILE A 362 2.15 25.59 -8.30
CA ILE A 362 2.67 26.71 -9.10
C ILE A 362 4.00 26.28 -9.71
N LEU A 363 3.97 25.89 -10.98
CA LEU A 363 5.12 25.30 -11.68
C LEU A 363 6.29 26.29 -11.84
N VAL A 364 7.51 25.77 -11.73
CA VAL A 364 8.75 26.45 -12.10
C VAL A 364 9.01 26.21 -13.59
N PRO A 365 9.25 27.27 -14.40
CA PRO A 365 9.57 27.10 -15.83
C PRO A 365 10.79 26.22 -16.08
N ASN A 366 10.86 25.59 -17.26
CA ASN A 366 11.99 24.76 -17.72
C ASN A 366 12.26 23.54 -16.82
N THR A 367 11.20 22.93 -16.28
CA THR A 367 11.29 21.69 -15.50
C THR A 367 10.70 20.49 -16.24
N ASP A 368 9.88 20.70 -17.26
CA ASP A 368 9.40 19.63 -18.15
C ASP A 368 10.57 18.93 -18.86
N PRO A 369 10.52 17.60 -19.08
CA PRO A 369 11.58 16.87 -19.78
C PRO A 369 11.82 17.36 -21.22
N THR A 370 13.08 17.49 -21.63
CA THR A 370 13.50 17.89 -23.00
C THR A 370 14.45 16.88 -23.62
N ALA A 371 14.82 17.05 -24.90
CA ALA A 371 15.77 16.17 -25.56
C ALA A 371 17.18 16.27 -24.94
N GLU A 372 17.57 17.43 -24.42
CA GLU A 372 18.83 17.68 -23.72
C GLU A 372 18.78 17.24 -22.25
N GLY A 373 17.59 17.17 -21.68
CA GLY A 373 17.34 16.80 -20.30
C GLY A 373 17.30 17.99 -19.35
N ASN A 374 16.37 17.95 -18.39
CA ASN A 374 16.28 18.92 -17.31
C ASN A 374 16.48 18.24 -15.96
N ARG A 375 17.32 18.84 -15.12
CA ARG A 375 17.49 18.41 -13.72
C ARG A 375 16.27 18.78 -12.89
N VAL A 376 15.61 17.79 -12.29
CA VAL A 376 14.43 17.99 -11.45
C VAL A 376 14.50 17.14 -10.18
N CYS A 377 14.00 17.70 -9.08
CA CYS A 377 13.77 17.02 -7.81
C CYS A 377 12.27 17.07 -7.43
N PRO A 378 11.69 15.97 -6.91
CA PRO A 378 12.34 14.67 -6.68
C PRO A 378 12.64 13.93 -8.00
N SER A 379 13.42 12.86 -7.91
CA SER A 379 13.72 11.91 -8.99
C SER A 379 12.44 11.28 -9.57
N GLY A 380 12.56 10.53 -10.68
CA GLY A 380 11.43 9.79 -11.26
C GLY A 380 10.92 8.69 -10.32
N THR A 381 11.78 8.19 -9.43
CA THR A 381 11.34 7.29 -8.35
C THR A 381 10.50 7.99 -7.27
N GLY A 382 10.57 9.33 -7.24
CA GLY A 382 9.88 10.26 -6.35
C GLY A 382 10.44 10.33 -4.94
N GLY A 383 9.89 11.26 -4.15
CA GLY A 383 10.30 11.48 -2.76
C GLY A 383 9.89 10.34 -1.81
N THR A 384 8.98 9.48 -2.24
CA THR A 384 8.53 8.24 -1.58
C THR A 384 7.80 7.40 -2.64
N ASN A 385 7.32 6.20 -2.36
CA ASN A 385 6.76 5.32 -3.40
C ASN A 385 5.63 4.43 -2.83
N TRP A 386 5.55 3.15 -3.16
CA TRP A 386 4.52 2.25 -2.59
C TRP A 386 4.67 1.98 -1.08
N HIS A 387 5.82 2.34 -0.51
CA HIS A 387 6.18 2.08 0.88
C HIS A 387 5.05 2.47 1.82
N SER A 388 4.60 1.49 2.60
CA SER A 388 3.52 1.69 3.55
C SER A 388 3.88 2.75 4.59
N PRO A 389 3.10 3.83 4.74
CA PRO A 389 3.25 4.80 5.82
C PRO A 389 2.57 4.31 7.11
N SER A 390 2.75 5.04 8.20
CA SER A 390 2.04 4.80 9.45
C SER A 390 1.67 6.10 10.17
N TYR A 391 0.62 6.10 10.98
CA TYR A 391 0.26 7.21 11.85
C TYR A 391 0.02 6.71 13.26
N SER A 392 0.56 7.40 14.26
CA SER A 392 0.32 7.07 15.66
C SER A 392 -0.63 8.07 16.32
N PRO A 393 -1.82 7.64 16.80
CA PRO A 393 -2.71 8.51 17.58
C PRO A 393 -2.14 8.89 18.96
N ARG A 394 -1.00 8.29 19.36
CA ARG A 394 -0.33 8.60 20.63
C ARG A 394 0.61 9.80 20.50
N THR A 395 1.34 9.89 19.38
CA THR A 395 2.28 10.98 19.11
C THR A 395 1.68 12.06 18.21
N HIS A 396 0.57 11.75 17.54
CA HIS A 396 -0.05 12.58 16.50
C HIS A 396 0.89 12.84 15.32
N LEU A 397 1.76 11.88 15.00
CA LEU A 397 2.75 11.97 13.92
C LEU A 397 2.47 10.94 12.83
N PHE A 398 2.72 11.36 11.59
CA PHE A 398 2.73 10.54 10.39
C PHE A 398 4.17 10.15 10.06
N TYR A 399 4.44 8.86 9.94
CA TYR A 399 5.75 8.26 9.66
C TYR A 399 5.77 7.66 8.27
N PHE A 400 6.85 7.84 7.54
CA PHE A 400 7.01 7.26 6.21
C PHE A 400 8.46 7.21 5.78
N PHE A 401 8.74 6.32 4.82
CA PHE A 401 9.99 6.30 4.09
C PHE A 401 10.05 7.50 3.14
N SER A 402 11.19 8.18 3.09
CA SER A 402 11.49 9.23 2.12
C SER A 402 12.81 8.96 1.39
N TYR A 403 12.85 9.36 0.13
CA TYR A 403 14.00 9.28 -0.76
C TYR A 403 14.35 10.64 -1.30
N GLU A 404 15.60 11.06 -1.16
CA GLU A 404 16.09 12.36 -1.58
C GLU A 404 17.11 12.15 -2.70
N GLN A 405 16.63 12.32 -3.94
CA GLN A 405 17.41 12.27 -5.17
C GLN A 405 16.78 13.19 -6.21
N CYS A 406 17.59 13.69 -7.14
CA CYS A 406 17.18 14.40 -8.33
C CYS A 406 17.66 13.64 -9.57
N ASP A 407 16.91 13.74 -10.67
CA ASP A 407 17.28 13.10 -11.94
C ASP A 407 17.36 14.14 -13.06
N THR A 408 18.07 13.77 -14.13
CA THR A 408 17.91 14.40 -15.43
C THR A 408 16.75 13.73 -16.16
N PHE A 409 15.70 14.47 -16.45
CA PHE A 409 14.51 13.99 -17.17
C PHE A 409 14.59 14.36 -18.65
N MET A 410 14.48 13.36 -19.52
CA MET A 410 14.57 13.51 -20.97
C MET A 410 13.31 13.03 -21.69
N SER A 411 12.84 13.81 -22.67
CA SER A 411 11.79 13.40 -23.60
C SER A 411 11.99 14.02 -24.99
N ASP A 412 11.63 13.29 -26.04
CA ASP A 412 11.66 13.75 -27.43
C ASP A 412 10.56 13.02 -28.21
N GLU A 413 9.98 13.66 -29.23
CA GLU A 413 8.94 13.04 -30.08
C GLU A 413 9.41 11.73 -30.71
N LYS A 414 10.70 11.61 -31.04
CA LYS A 414 11.32 10.40 -31.58
C LYS A 414 11.41 9.26 -30.56
N LEU A 415 11.31 9.58 -29.26
CA LEU A 415 11.29 8.59 -28.19
C LEU A 415 9.88 8.06 -27.93
N GLU A 416 8.82 8.74 -28.35
CA GLU A 416 7.43 8.27 -28.19
C GLU A 416 7.18 7.06 -29.11
N PRO A 417 7.03 5.83 -28.57
CA PRO A 417 6.76 4.68 -29.41
C PRO A 417 5.31 4.71 -29.90
N PRO A 418 5.01 4.23 -31.12
CA PRO A 418 3.63 3.98 -31.51
C PRO A 418 3.01 2.97 -30.55
N TYR A 419 1.81 3.27 -30.05
CA TYR A 419 1.11 2.37 -29.12
C TYR A 419 0.92 0.98 -29.76
N ARG A 420 1.33 -0.04 -29.02
CA ARG A 420 1.09 -1.45 -29.34
C ARG A 420 0.69 -2.16 -28.05
N PRO A 421 -0.48 -2.83 -28.00
CA PRO A 421 -0.90 -3.55 -26.80
C PRO A 421 0.19 -4.47 -26.25
N GLY A 422 0.40 -4.41 -24.93
CA GLY A 422 1.40 -5.22 -24.23
C GLY A 422 2.85 -4.77 -24.43
N ARG A 423 3.11 -3.72 -25.20
CA ARG A 423 4.46 -3.15 -25.36
C ARG A 423 4.61 -1.86 -24.53
N PRO A 424 5.83 -1.56 -24.03
CA PRO A 424 6.07 -0.32 -23.32
C PRO A 424 5.64 0.91 -24.13
N PHE A 425 4.94 1.82 -23.48
CA PHE A 425 4.39 3.07 -23.97
C PHE A 425 4.84 4.23 -23.07
N ILE A 426 6.16 4.33 -22.88
CA ILE A 426 6.81 5.24 -21.93
C ILE A 426 7.16 6.57 -22.59
N GLY A 427 7.90 6.53 -23.71
CA GLY A 427 8.22 7.72 -24.50
C GLY A 427 9.32 8.62 -23.95
N SER A 428 10.08 8.17 -22.95
CA SER A 428 10.99 9.00 -22.16
C SER A 428 12.04 8.21 -21.38
N ALA A 429 12.97 8.92 -20.75
CA ALA A 429 13.93 8.37 -19.80
C ALA A 429 14.28 9.41 -18.72
N PHE A 430 14.61 8.93 -17.52
CA PHE A 430 15.24 9.73 -16.49
C PHE A 430 16.49 9.02 -15.98
N PHE A 431 17.50 9.79 -15.59
CA PHE A 431 18.79 9.26 -15.16
C PHE A 431 19.22 9.89 -13.84
N PRO A 432 19.73 9.08 -12.89
CA PRO A 432 20.32 9.62 -11.66
C PRO A 432 21.52 10.51 -12.00
N LEU A 433 21.73 11.55 -11.18
CA LEU A 433 22.90 12.41 -11.24
C LEU A 433 24.00 11.84 -10.33
N PRO A 434 25.04 11.16 -10.85
CA PRO A 434 26.00 10.41 -10.04
C PRO A 434 26.83 11.27 -9.08
N GLU A 435 26.98 12.55 -9.38
CA GLU A 435 27.66 13.53 -8.54
C GLU A 435 26.81 13.98 -7.34
N GLU A 436 25.50 13.73 -7.35
CA GLU A 436 24.60 14.12 -6.28
C GLU A 436 24.40 13.00 -5.27
N LYS A 437 24.45 13.38 -3.99
CA LYS A 437 24.26 12.43 -2.91
C LYS A 437 22.78 12.05 -2.83
N THR A 438 22.54 10.75 -2.93
CA THR A 438 21.24 10.14 -2.62
C THR A 438 21.12 9.90 -1.12
N GLU A 439 19.97 10.22 -0.53
CA GLU A 439 19.69 9.93 0.88
C GLU A 439 18.34 9.23 1.07
N THR A 440 18.31 8.19 1.89
CA THR A 440 17.09 7.52 2.35
C THR A 440 16.87 7.78 3.83
N ALA A 441 15.62 8.03 4.21
CA ALA A 441 15.28 8.32 5.60
C ALA A 441 13.90 7.81 5.98
N VAL A 442 13.69 7.57 7.27
CA VAL A 442 12.35 7.57 7.87
C VAL A 442 12.08 8.98 8.38
N ARG A 443 11.00 9.60 7.92
CA ARG A 443 10.58 10.95 8.34
C ARG A 443 9.31 10.89 9.16
N ALA A 444 9.22 11.75 10.16
CA ALA A 444 7.99 12.03 10.89
C ALA A 444 7.49 13.43 10.59
N VAL A 445 6.22 13.55 10.18
CA VAL A 445 5.55 14.82 9.89
C VAL A 445 4.37 14.99 10.85
N ASP A 446 4.18 16.22 11.33
CA ASP A 446 2.96 16.60 12.03
C ASP A 446 1.87 16.91 10.99
N PRO A 447 0.79 16.10 10.87
CA PRO A 447 -0.24 16.29 9.86
C PRO A 447 -1.07 17.56 10.08
N ARG A 448 -0.97 18.22 11.24
CA ARG A 448 -1.71 19.47 11.49
C ARG A 448 -1.01 20.68 10.89
N THR A 449 0.30 20.59 10.66
CA THR A 449 1.13 21.70 10.14
C THR A 449 1.89 21.35 8.86
N GLY A 450 2.04 20.07 8.53
CA GLY A 450 2.89 19.57 7.45
C GLY A 450 4.39 19.67 7.75
N THR A 451 4.77 19.92 9.00
CA THR A 451 6.17 20.14 9.40
C THR A 451 6.86 18.81 9.71
N VAL A 452 8.05 18.59 9.12
CA VAL A 452 8.94 17.49 9.52
C VAL A 452 9.42 17.73 10.96
N ARG A 453 9.15 16.77 11.85
CA ARG A 453 9.48 16.82 13.27
C ARG A 453 10.82 16.19 13.59
N TRP A 454 11.14 15.10 12.89
CA TRP A 454 12.44 14.44 12.94
C TRP A 454 12.64 13.63 11.66
N GLU A 455 13.90 13.34 11.37
CA GLU A 455 14.31 12.38 10.34
C GLU A 455 15.35 11.43 10.91
N PHE A 456 15.27 10.17 10.50
CA PHE A 456 16.30 9.16 10.74
C PHE A 456 16.87 8.75 9.40
N LYS A 457 18.11 9.17 9.13
CA LYS A 457 18.86 8.74 7.93
C LYS A 457 19.21 7.27 8.08
N GLN A 458 18.80 6.44 7.12
CA GLN A 458 18.98 5.00 7.22
C GLN A 458 20.46 4.62 7.03
N PHE A 459 20.84 3.46 7.56
CA PHE A 459 22.24 3.00 7.54
C PHE A 459 22.73 2.70 6.11
N ALA A 460 21.80 2.35 5.22
CA ALA A 460 22.03 2.08 3.81
C ALA A 460 20.80 2.48 3.01
N ASP A 461 20.94 2.48 1.68
CA ASP A 461 19.81 2.63 0.76
C ASP A 461 18.70 1.66 1.14
N ALA A 462 17.51 2.19 1.32
CA ALA A 462 16.35 1.48 1.83
C ALA A 462 15.18 1.60 0.85
N TRP A 463 14.29 0.61 0.91
CA TRP A 463 13.12 0.52 0.06
C TRP A 463 12.00 -0.22 0.80
N ALA A 464 11.81 0.12 2.07
CA ALA A 464 10.90 -0.53 3.00
C ALA A 464 9.84 0.44 3.53
N GLY A 465 8.66 -0.11 3.87
CA GLY A 465 7.62 0.64 4.57
C GLY A 465 7.86 0.71 6.07
N VAL A 466 6.99 1.44 6.75
CA VAL A 466 7.02 1.64 8.19
C VAL A 466 5.72 1.17 8.85
N PHE A 467 5.80 0.80 10.12
CA PHE A 467 4.63 0.63 10.99
C PHE A 467 4.97 1.09 12.41
N SER A 468 3.96 1.45 13.21
CA SER A 468 4.16 1.96 14.57
C SER A 468 3.34 1.23 15.62
N THR A 469 3.74 1.31 16.89
CA THR A 469 3.07 0.63 18.00
C THR A 469 2.75 1.56 19.18
N ALA A 470 1.76 1.18 19.99
CA ALA A 470 1.44 1.85 21.25
C ALA A 470 2.58 1.81 22.28
N GLY A 471 3.56 0.90 22.11
CA GLY A 471 4.82 0.87 22.84
C GLY A 471 5.77 2.04 22.55
N GLY A 472 5.37 2.97 21.67
CA GLY A 472 6.13 4.18 21.34
C GLY A 472 7.28 3.91 20.38
N LEU A 473 7.11 2.94 19.48
CA LEU A 473 8.13 2.51 18.51
C LEU A 473 7.64 2.72 17.07
N VAL A 474 8.58 3.00 16.17
CA VAL A 474 8.40 2.93 14.72
C VAL A 474 9.39 1.91 14.18
N PHE A 475 8.93 0.92 13.43
CA PHE A 475 9.79 -0.06 12.79
C PHE A 475 9.94 0.22 11.30
N SER A 476 11.12 -0.03 10.77
CA SER A 476 11.45 0.06 9.34
C SER A 476 12.51 -0.98 8.96
N GLY A 477 12.84 -1.07 7.68
CA GLY A 477 13.97 -1.86 7.18
C GLY A 477 14.82 -1.11 6.17
N ASP A 478 16.00 -1.64 5.86
CA ASP A 478 16.86 -1.11 4.80
C ASP A 478 17.33 -2.18 3.79
N GLY A 479 18.02 -1.74 2.74
CA GLY A 479 18.51 -2.57 1.66
C GLY A 479 19.71 -3.45 2.04
N GLN A 480 20.32 -3.25 3.21
CA GLN A 480 21.33 -4.16 3.77
C GLN A 480 20.72 -5.19 4.74
N GLY A 481 19.40 -5.13 4.92
CA GLY A 481 18.65 -6.09 5.70
C GLY A 481 18.57 -5.76 7.18
N ASN A 482 18.82 -4.52 7.59
CA ASN A 482 18.63 -4.12 8.98
C ASN A 482 17.14 -3.96 9.26
N LEU A 483 16.58 -4.77 10.17
CA LEU A 483 15.32 -4.45 10.83
C LEU A 483 15.61 -3.44 11.93
N ILE A 484 14.98 -2.27 11.88
CA ILE A 484 15.29 -1.12 12.72
C ILE A 484 14.06 -0.75 13.55
N ALA A 485 14.26 -0.47 14.84
CA ALA A 485 13.25 0.06 15.75
C ALA A 485 13.67 1.44 16.28
N LEU A 486 12.88 2.45 15.95
CA LEU A 486 13.09 3.85 16.30
C LEU A 486 12.16 4.27 17.44
N ASP A 487 12.62 5.22 18.26
CA ASP A 487 11.76 5.96 19.17
C ASP A 487 10.76 6.82 18.38
N ALA A 488 9.46 6.62 18.62
CA ALA A 488 8.41 7.24 17.81
C ALA A 488 8.32 8.78 17.94
N GLU A 489 8.85 9.37 19.01
CA GLU A 489 8.81 10.82 19.24
C GLU A 489 10.05 11.55 18.70
N THR A 490 11.19 10.85 18.67
CA THR A 490 12.50 11.47 18.42
C THR A 490 13.22 10.93 17.19
N GLY A 491 12.81 9.77 16.67
CA GLY A 491 13.50 9.08 15.57
C GLY A 491 14.82 8.42 15.97
N ARG A 492 15.17 8.41 17.26
CA ARG A 492 16.41 7.79 17.74
C ARG A 492 16.38 6.27 17.51
N ASP A 493 17.43 5.72 16.95
CA ASP A 493 17.64 4.27 16.89
C ASP A 493 17.73 3.68 18.31
N LEU A 494 16.82 2.75 18.62
CA LEU A 494 16.77 2.06 19.90
C LEU A 494 17.26 0.62 19.80
N TRP A 495 17.19 0.02 18.62
CA TRP A 495 17.55 -1.37 18.36
C TRP A 495 17.53 -1.65 16.85
N HIS A 496 18.51 -2.39 16.36
CA HIS A 496 18.48 -2.96 15.02
C HIS A 496 19.18 -4.31 14.96
N ILE A 497 18.86 -5.11 13.94
CA ILE A 497 19.52 -6.37 13.63
C ILE A 497 19.59 -6.60 12.11
N GLN A 498 20.73 -7.07 11.61
CA GLN A 498 20.91 -7.43 10.21
C GLN A 498 20.41 -8.85 9.93
N LEU A 499 19.46 -9.00 9.00
CA LEU A 499 18.80 -10.27 8.64
C LEU A 499 19.45 -10.98 7.45
N GLY A 500 20.50 -10.40 6.87
CA GLY A 500 21.29 -11.00 5.80
C GLY A 500 20.72 -10.84 4.38
N ALA A 501 19.59 -10.14 4.22
CA ALA A 501 19.01 -9.85 2.90
C ALA A 501 18.19 -8.54 2.91
N PRO A 502 18.06 -7.84 1.77
CA PRO A 502 17.30 -6.58 1.70
C PRO A 502 15.84 -6.70 2.16
N ILE A 503 15.35 -5.68 2.87
CA ILE A 503 13.96 -5.58 3.31
C ILE A 503 13.19 -4.64 2.37
N HIS A 504 12.02 -5.10 1.92
CA HIS A 504 11.15 -4.38 0.98
C HIS A 504 9.68 -4.38 1.40
N THR A 505 9.42 -4.40 2.70
CA THR A 505 8.06 -4.36 3.23
C THR A 505 8.03 -3.64 4.57
N ALA A 506 6.83 -3.25 5.01
CA ALA A 506 6.62 -2.90 6.41
C ALA A 506 6.38 -4.17 7.23
N ALA A 507 6.95 -4.22 8.42
CA ALA A 507 6.64 -5.25 9.40
C ALA A 507 5.16 -5.18 9.86
N VAL A 508 4.72 -6.25 10.52
CA VAL A 508 3.43 -6.32 11.22
C VAL A 508 3.65 -6.70 12.67
N SER A 509 2.74 -6.27 13.55
CA SER A 509 2.69 -6.74 14.94
C SER A 509 1.41 -7.51 15.21
N TYR A 510 1.52 -8.62 15.93
CA TYR A 510 0.42 -9.47 16.32
C TYR A 510 0.69 -10.05 17.71
N SER A 511 -0.28 -10.73 18.31
CA SER A 511 -0.08 -11.46 19.57
C SER A 511 -0.61 -12.87 19.46
N VAL A 512 0.16 -13.82 19.97
CA VAL A 512 -0.23 -15.24 20.05
C VAL A 512 0.11 -15.75 21.44
N ASP A 513 -0.84 -16.43 22.07
CA ASP A 513 -0.70 -16.96 23.43
C ASP A 513 -0.26 -15.87 24.45
N GLY A 514 -0.77 -14.65 24.28
CA GLY A 514 -0.46 -13.50 25.15
C GLY A 514 0.91 -12.86 24.91
N ARG A 515 1.65 -13.28 23.89
CA ARG A 515 2.97 -12.74 23.53
C ARG A 515 2.90 -11.95 22.23
N GLN A 516 3.21 -10.67 22.32
CA GLN A 516 3.39 -9.80 21.16
C GLN A 516 4.61 -10.26 20.36
N GLN A 517 4.43 -10.33 19.05
CA GLN A 517 5.48 -10.61 18.08
C GLN A 517 5.50 -9.52 16.99
N ILE A 518 6.67 -9.37 16.37
CA ILE A 518 6.89 -8.59 15.15
C ILE A 518 7.29 -9.55 14.05
N ALA A 519 6.64 -9.49 12.89
CA ALA A 519 7.02 -10.26 11.71
C ALA A 519 7.38 -9.36 10.54
N ILE A 520 8.42 -9.75 9.79
CA ILE A 520 8.91 -9.02 8.62
C ILE A 520 9.49 -9.98 7.59
N THR A 521 9.47 -9.61 6.31
CA THR A 521 10.21 -10.31 5.26
C THR A 521 11.53 -9.64 4.94
N ALA A 522 12.60 -10.43 4.84
CA ALA A 522 13.89 -10.02 4.33
C ALA A 522 14.37 -11.06 3.31
N GLY A 523 14.71 -10.62 2.09
CA GLY A 523 14.99 -11.54 0.99
C GLY A 523 13.79 -12.44 0.67
N ASP A 524 13.98 -13.75 0.80
CA ASP A 524 12.99 -14.80 0.54
C ASP A 524 12.43 -15.47 1.81
N ALA A 525 12.70 -14.89 2.98
CA ALA A 525 12.30 -15.44 4.27
C ALA A 525 11.45 -14.47 5.10
N VAL A 526 10.55 -15.06 5.90
CA VAL A 526 9.80 -14.37 6.96
C VAL A 526 10.51 -14.62 8.28
N PHE A 527 10.72 -13.55 9.04
CA PHE A 527 11.32 -13.60 10.37
C PHE A 527 10.29 -13.15 11.40
N ALA A 528 10.24 -13.81 12.55
CA ALA A 528 9.42 -13.39 13.68
C ALA A 528 10.27 -13.15 14.93
N PHE A 529 9.99 -12.04 15.61
CA PHE A 529 10.68 -11.57 16.81
C PHE A 529 9.69 -11.41 17.95
N ALA A 530 10.13 -11.70 19.16
CA ALA A 530 9.39 -11.42 20.39
C ALA A 530 10.38 -11.12 21.51
N LEU A 531 9.89 -10.61 22.65
CA LEU A 531 10.69 -10.60 23.87
C LEU A 531 10.98 -12.03 24.29
N ARG A 532 12.21 -12.29 24.76
CA ARG A 532 12.58 -13.57 25.36
C ARG A 532 11.64 -13.88 26.54
N ASN A 533 11.30 -15.15 26.69
CA ASN A 533 10.72 -15.61 27.95
C ASN A 533 11.77 -15.40 29.03
N GLU A 534 11.45 -14.64 30.08
CA GLU A 534 12.29 -14.63 31.27
C GLU A 534 12.21 -16.04 31.89
N PRO A 535 13.36 -16.66 32.21
CA PRO A 535 13.43 -18.03 32.70
C PRO A 535 12.73 -18.24 34.06
#